data_AF-K4KGI6-F1
#
_entry.id   AF-K4KGI6-F1
#
_cell.length_a   1.000
_cell.length_b   1.000
_cell.length_c   1.000
_cell.angle_alpha   90.00
_cell.angle_beta   90.00
_cell.angle_gamma   90.00
#
_symmetry.space_group_name_H-M   'P 1'
#
loop_
_entity.id
_entity.type
_entity.pdbx_description
1 polymer ?
#
loop_
_entity_poly.entity_id
_entity_poly.type
_entity_poly.pdbx_seq_one_letter_code
_entity_poly.pdbx_strand_id
1 'polypeptide(L)'
;MERVKTQATLSKINKTDAVDPLKTLVDVYFVGRPFGDLDQRQRNAGLFALVGKNRARARLLLDRTTTRIAKGVTSEQARSWVKKVQSAGWQVALVRGGNICYRSPVRSDNRDNTPIQRAGKAATAVTLRRSPQTSRVKLKRYVDPDGFGSFCVPVHWRSLPQLNPNACLAFGDCETELYWIAIRQSKPSVGVLVPLKQYAEAVCEAAKHWVDSGRIQGEIQIVEGKSAIHARLTGRVGDKDVSYHIGVHEAKKHFFCSYGWTTTDQFSRYRLLFSAMANSFSAS
;
A
#
# COMPACT_ATOMS: atom_id res chain seq x y z
N MET A 1 36.21 -8.78 25.56
CA MET A 1 35.14 -8.89 26.55
C MET A 1 34.72 -7.47 26.92
N GLU A 2 33.75 -6.88 26.21
CA GLU A 2 33.02 -5.70 26.70
C GLU A 2 31.76 -5.52 25.85
N ARG A 3 30.60 -5.58 26.51
CA ARG A 3 29.27 -5.39 25.93
C ARG A 3 28.92 -3.91 26.03
N VAL A 4 28.70 -3.23 24.91
CA VAL A 4 28.04 -1.92 24.89
C VAL A 4 26.61 -2.08 24.41
N LYS A 5 25.67 -1.65 25.27
CA LYS A 5 24.22 -1.75 25.12
C LYS A 5 23.70 -0.67 24.16
N THR A 6 22.87 -1.09 23.21
CA THR A 6 22.12 -0.20 22.31
C THR A 6 20.84 0.28 23.02
N GLN A 7 20.81 1.53 23.47
CA GLN A 7 19.61 2.18 24.00
C GLN A 7 19.63 3.68 23.65
N ALA A 8 19.12 4.06 22.46
CA ALA A 8 18.73 5.46 22.16
C ALA A 8 18.13 5.58 20.75
N THR A 9 16.80 5.58 20.62
CA THR A 9 16.10 6.35 19.55
C THR A 9 14.63 6.59 19.93
N LEU A 10 14.37 7.43 20.93
CA LEU A 10 13.01 7.97 21.19
C LEU A 10 13.00 9.42 21.72
N SER A 11 14.14 10.12 21.69
CA SER A 11 14.24 11.53 22.08
C SER A 11 14.58 12.39 20.87
N LYS A 12 13.55 12.83 20.15
CA LYS A 12 13.54 14.07 19.33
C LYS A 12 12.14 14.25 18.73
N ILE A 13 11.24 14.80 19.52
CA ILE A 13 10.03 15.48 19.05
C ILE A 13 10.22 16.94 19.46
N ASN A 14 10.27 17.83 18.47
CA ASN A 14 10.60 19.25 18.64
C ASN A 14 9.58 19.98 19.52
N LYS A 15 10.08 20.83 20.42
CA LYS A 15 9.32 21.78 21.23
C LYS A 15 9.05 23.03 20.40
N THR A 16 7.84 23.18 19.87
CA THR A 16 7.30 24.49 19.47
C THR A 16 5.77 24.37 19.51
N ASP A 17 5.14 25.36 20.15
CA ASP A 17 3.73 25.49 20.53
C ASP A 17 3.26 24.56 21.66
N ALA A 18 3.22 25.10 22.89
CA ALA A 18 2.75 24.42 24.09
C ALA A 18 1.22 24.29 24.11
N VAL A 19 0.66 23.59 23.12
CA VAL A 19 -0.53 22.78 23.32
C VAL A 19 -0.09 21.62 24.20
N ASP A 20 -0.74 21.44 25.36
CA ASP A 20 -0.46 20.34 26.29
C ASP A 20 -0.26 19.02 25.49
N PRO A 21 0.99 18.54 25.34
CA PRO A 21 1.31 17.45 24.42
C PRO A 21 0.68 16.12 24.87
N LEU A 22 0.11 16.09 26.07
CA LEU A 22 -0.64 14.96 26.62
C LEU A 22 -2.11 14.93 26.19
N LYS A 23 -2.66 16.01 25.61
CA LYS A 23 -4.07 16.10 25.21
C LYS A 23 -4.36 15.84 23.72
N THR A 24 -3.34 15.79 22.87
CA THR A 24 -3.58 15.46 21.46
C THR A 24 -4.00 13.99 21.29
N LEU A 25 -5.28 13.78 20.99
CA LEU A 25 -5.86 12.47 20.72
C LEU A 25 -5.35 11.90 19.39
N VAL A 26 -5.22 10.58 19.32
CA VAL A 26 -4.67 9.84 18.17
C VAL A 26 -5.59 8.67 17.83
N ASP A 27 -5.76 8.37 16.55
CA ASP A 27 -6.45 7.18 16.09
C ASP A 27 -5.45 6.04 15.88
N VAL A 28 -5.82 4.82 16.30
CA VAL A 28 -5.00 3.62 16.13
C VAL A 28 -5.57 2.78 14.99
N TYR A 29 -4.72 2.44 14.04
CA TYR A 29 -5.05 1.62 12.88
C TYR A 29 -4.29 0.30 12.90
N PHE A 30 -5.04 -0.79 12.79
CA PHE A 30 -4.52 -2.09 12.42
C PHE A 30 -4.14 -2.06 10.94
N VAL A 31 -2.90 -2.44 10.63
CA VAL A 31 -2.42 -2.59 9.26
C VAL A 31 -2.28 -4.09 9.06
N GLY A 32 -3.09 -4.68 8.17
CA GLY A 32 -3.25 -6.14 7.97
C GLY A 32 -2.03 -6.85 7.38
N ARG A 33 -0.85 -6.48 7.83
CA ARG A 33 0.45 -7.03 7.47
C ARG A 33 1.05 -7.70 8.71
N PRO A 34 1.66 -8.88 8.54
CA PRO A 34 2.31 -9.57 9.64
C PRO A 34 3.49 -8.77 10.19
N PHE A 35 3.77 -8.97 11.47
CA PHE A 35 4.91 -8.42 12.21
C PHE A 35 5.57 -9.56 12.99
N GLY A 36 6.87 -9.78 12.75
CA GLY A 36 7.62 -10.88 13.37
C GLY A 36 7.30 -12.27 12.80
N ASP A 37 7.87 -13.29 13.44
CA ASP A 37 7.99 -14.64 12.90
C ASP A 37 6.88 -15.60 13.35
N LEU A 38 5.82 -15.06 13.97
CA LEU A 38 4.67 -15.87 14.40
C LEU A 38 4.05 -16.56 13.18
N ASP A 39 3.58 -17.79 13.34
CA ASP A 39 2.82 -18.44 12.28
C ASP A 39 1.41 -17.81 12.13
N GLN A 40 0.68 -18.16 11.06
CA GLN A 40 -0.64 -17.60 10.82
C GLN A 40 -1.65 -17.93 11.94
N ARG A 41 -1.56 -19.12 12.55
CA ARG A 41 -2.47 -19.54 13.62
C ARG A 41 -2.21 -18.70 14.88
N GLN A 42 -0.95 -18.52 15.25
CA GLN A 42 -0.52 -17.69 16.37
C GLN A 42 -0.94 -16.22 16.18
N ARG A 43 -0.73 -15.67 14.98
CA ARG A 43 -1.17 -14.31 14.64
C ARG A 43 -2.68 -14.13 14.74
N ASN A 44 -3.44 -15.08 14.19
CA ASN A 44 -4.89 -15.06 14.27
C ASN A 44 -5.34 -15.13 15.72
N ALA A 45 -4.78 -16.05 16.52
CA ALA A 45 -5.10 -16.18 17.94
C ALA A 45 -4.81 -14.88 18.72
N GLY A 46 -3.66 -14.23 18.47
CA GLY A 46 -3.34 -12.94 19.05
C GLY A 46 -4.33 -11.83 18.64
N LEU A 47 -4.75 -11.81 17.38
CA LEU A 47 -5.76 -10.86 16.89
C LEU A 47 -7.12 -11.09 17.56
N PHE A 48 -7.56 -12.35 17.69
CA PHE A 48 -8.78 -12.70 18.42
C PHE A 48 -8.70 -12.30 19.89
N ALA A 49 -7.55 -12.50 20.55
CA ALA A 49 -7.36 -12.02 21.93
C ALA A 49 -7.46 -10.48 22.01
N LEU A 50 -6.96 -9.76 21.00
CA LEU A 50 -6.97 -8.30 20.94
C LEU A 50 -8.36 -7.69 20.75
N VAL A 51 -9.22 -8.31 19.94
CA VAL A 51 -10.60 -7.84 19.73
C VAL A 51 -11.64 -8.51 20.64
N GLY A 52 -11.20 -9.40 21.54
CA GLY A 52 -12.05 -10.19 22.41
C GLY A 52 -12.86 -11.25 21.67
N LYS A 53 -13.95 -11.73 22.28
CA LYS A 53 -14.82 -12.78 21.70
C LYS A 53 -15.56 -12.37 20.41
N ASN A 54 -15.37 -11.15 19.91
CA ASN A 54 -16.01 -10.68 18.68
C ASN A 54 -15.32 -11.22 17.42
N ARG A 55 -15.67 -12.46 17.05
CA ARG A 55 -15.12 -13.14 15.86
C ARG A 55 -15.40 -12.40 14.55
N ALA A 56 -16.53 -11.72 14.44
CA ALA A 56 -16.88 -10.95 13.24
C ALA A 56 -15.91 -9.78 13.04
N ARG A 57 -15.58 -9.07 14.12
CA ARG A 57 -14.60 -7.96 14.08
C ARG A 57 -13.20 -8.45 13.72
N ALA A 58 -12.76 -9.60 14.25
CA ALA A 58 -11.48 -10.18 13.87
C ALA A 58 -11.40 -10.53 12.38
N ARG A 59 -12.45 -11.13 11.82
CA ARG A 59 -12.52 -11.41 10.37
C ARG A 59 -12.45 -10.13 9.54
N LEU A 60 -13.20 -9.11 9.91
CA LEU A 60 -13.17 -7.82 9.22
C LEU A 60 -11.77 -7.17 9.24
N LEU A 61 -11.01 -7.35 10.32
CA LEU A 61 -9.61 -6.90 10.38
C LEU A 61 -8.70 -7.69 9.44
N LEU A 62 -8.88 -9.01 9.33
CA LEU A 62 -8.09 -9.86 8.43
C LEU A 62 -8.39 -9.59 6.95
N ASP A 63 -9.64 -9.26 6.62
CA ASP A 63 -10.07 -9.01 5.24
C ASP A 63 -9.64 -7.63 4.71
N ARG A 64 -9.39 -6.67 5.61
CA ARG A 64 -9.04 -5.28 5.26
C ARG A 64 -7.56 -5.00 5.43
N THR A 65 -6.97 -4.28 4.48
CA THR A 65 -5.56 -3.88 4.53
C THR A 65 -5.26 -2.88 5.65
N THR A 66 -6.25 -2.08 6.04
CA THR A 66 -6.11 -1.06 7.09
C THR A 66 -7.47 -0.81 7.75
N THR A 67 -7.54 -0.89 9.07
CA THR A 67 -8.80 -0.68 9.83
C THR A 67 -8.53 0.06 11.13
N ARG A 68 -9.32 1.10 11.44
CA ARG A 68 -9.25 1.78 12.73
C ARG A 68 -9.75 0.88 13.85
N ILE A 69 -8.91 0.63 14.85
CA ILE A 69 -9.23 -0.22 16.01
C ILE A 69 -9.54 0.59 17.27
N ALA A 70 -9.01 1.81 17.38
CA ALA A 70 -9.35 2.76 18.44
C ALA A 70 -9.37 4.19 17.87
N LYS A 71 -10.32 5.01 18.31
CA LYS A 71 -10.46 6.41 17.89
C LYS A 71 -10.18 7.33 19.07
N GLY A 72 -9.45 8.40 18.83
CA GLY A 72 -9.26 9.48 19.78
C GLY A 72 -8.67 9.05 21.12
N VAL A 73 -7.64 8.20 21.10
CA VAL A 73 -6.98 7.72 22.31
C VAL A 73 -5.82 8.63 22.71
N THR A 74 -5.47 8.65 23.99
CA THR A 74 -4.29 9.38 24.47
C THR A 74 -3.00 8.74 23.96
N SER A 75 -1.89 9.47 24.00
CA SER A 75 -0.57 8.94 23.62
C SER A 75 -0.17 7.68 24.42
N GLU A 76 -0.55 7.61 25.69
CA GLU A 76 -0.28 6.45 26.55
C GLU A 76 -1.11 5.23 26.14
N GLN A 77 -2.41 5.42 25.90
CA GLN A 77 -3.30 4.38 25.39
C GLN A 77 -2.85 3.89 24.01
N ALA A 78 -2.40 4.80 23.13
CA ALA A 78 -1.85 4.46 21.82
C ALA A 78 -0.61 3.55 21.94
N ARG A 79 0.31 3.84 22.87
CA ARG A 79 1.48 2.97 23.15
C ARG A 79 1.06 1.57 23.61
N SER A 80 0.05 1.48 24.47
CA SER A 80 -0.52 0.19 24.92
C SER A 80 -1.08 -0.60 23.74
N TRP A 81 -1.85 0.05 22.85
CA TRP A 81 -2.35 -0.57 21.63
C TRP A 81 -1.23 -1.05 20.70
N VAL A 82 -0.20 -0.24 20.48
CA VAL A 82 0.94 -0.60 19.63
C VAL A 82 1.58 -1.90 20.13
N LYS A 83 1.86 -1.99 21.44
CA LYS A 83 2.43 -3.19 22.05
C LYS A 83 1.51 -4.42 21.86
N LYS A 84 0.21 -4.27 22.08
CA LYS A 84 -0.77 -5.37 21.93
C LYS A 84 -0.83 -5.88 20.49
N VAL A 85 -0.95 -4.99 19.50
CA VAL A 85 -1.03 -5.35 18.08
C VAL A 85 0.28 -6.02 17.62
N GLN A 86 1.42 -5.48 18.02
CA GLN A 86 2.73 -6.06 17.72
C GLN A 86 2.94 -7.42 18.39
N SER A 87 2.51 -7.60 19.65
CA SER A 87 2.59 -8.91 20.34
C SER A 87 1.69 -9.96 19.70
N ALA A 88 0.61 -9.53 19.03
CA ALA A 88 -0.24 -10.40 18.22
C ALA A 88 0.38 -10.70 16.83
N GLY A 89 1.56 -10.15 16.54
CA GLY A 89 2.27 -10.34 15.29
C GLY A 89 1.70 -9.57 14.11
N TRP A 90 1.16 -8.38 14.35
CA TRP A 90 0.62 -7.50 13.31
C TRP A 90 1.24 -6.10 13.33
N GLN A 91 1.18 -5.44 12.18
CA GLN A 91 1.58 -4.05 12.05
C GLN A 91 0.49 -3.09 12.53
N VAL A 92 0.93 -1.93 12.99
CA VAL A 92 0.07 -0.87 13.53
C VAL A 92 0.54 0.48 13.02
N ALA A 93 -0.42 1.35 12.73
CA ALA A 93 -0.18 2.76 12.42
C ALA A 93 -0.96 3.64 13.40
N LEU A 94 -0.38 4.76 13.79
CA LEU A 94 -1.04 5.80 14.55
C LEU A 94 -1.26 7.00 13.65
N VAL A 95 -2.48 7.54 13.64
CA VAL A 95 -2.91 8.64 12.79
C VAL A 95 -3.37 9.80 13.65
N ARG A 96 -2.82 11.00 13.41
CA ARG A 96 -3.18 12.25 14.08
C ARG A 96 -3.56 13.28 13.03
N GLY A 97 -4.78 13.82 13.11
CA GLY A 97 -5.26 14.83 12.16
C GLY A 97 -5.21 14.36 10.70
N GLY A 98 -5.45 13.07 10.44
CA GLY A 98 -5.38 12.48 9.10
C GLY A 98 -3.98 12.07 8.62
N ASN A 99 -2.91 12.40 9.35
CA ASN A 99 -1.53 12.06 8.98
C ASN A 99 -0.98 10.90 9.83
N ILE A 100 -0.18 10.00 9.26
CA ILE A 100 0.43 8.91 10.04
C ILE A 100 1.60 9.50 10.82
N CYS A 101 1.50 9.48 12.15
CA CYS A 101 2.58 9.96 13.02
C CYS A 101 3.48 8.83 13.54
N TYR A 102 3.04 7.57 13.39
CA TYR A 102 3.84 6.38 13.71
C TYR A 102 3.39 5.21 12.85
N ARG A 103 4.35 4.43 12.36
CA ARG A 103 4.11 3.12 11.77
C ARG A 103 5.10 2.14 12.36
N SER A 104 4.62 1.00 12.82
CA SER A 104 5.51 -0.08 13.28
C SER A 104 6.47 -0.46 12.14
N PRO A 105 7.77 -0.60 12.42
CA PRO A 105 8.74 -0.93 11.38
C PRO A 105 8.38 -2.26 10.72
N VAL A 106 8.61 -2.35 9.41
CA VAL A 106 8.65 -3.64 8.72
C VAL A 106 9.92 -4.31 9.22
N ARG A 107 9.79 -5.38 9.99
CA ARG A 107 10.95 -6.24 10.26
C ARG A 107 11.27 -6.90 8.91
N SER A 108 12.20 -6.31 8.16
CA SER A 108 12.84 -7.03 7.06
C SER A 108 13.46 -8.28 7.68
N ASP A 109 13.26 -9.44 7.09
CA ASP A 109 13.84 -10.71 7.52
C ASP A 109 15.38 -10.57 7.66
N ASN A 110 15.86 -10.06 8.78
CA ASN A 110 17.26 -10.08 9.15
C ASN A 110 17.47 -11.44 9.81
N ARG A 111 17.64 -12.46 8.97
CA ARG A 111 18.13 -13.77 9.39
C ARG A 111 19.58 -13.61 9.84
N ASP A 112 19.77 -13.20 11.09
CA ASP A 112 20.98 -13.58 11.81
C ASP A 112 20.74 -14.94 12.45
N ASN A 113 21.59 -15.88 12.03
CA ASN A 113 21.60 -17.28 12.42
C ASN A 113 21.64 -17.44 13.95
N THR A 114 20.60 -18.03 14.52
CA THR A 114 20.72 -18.79 15.76
C THR A 114 20.07 -20.15 15.56
N PRO A 115 20.77 -21.27 15.80
CA PRO A 115 20.18 -22.58 15.62
C PRO A 115 19.18 -22.84 16.75
N ILE A 116 17.89 -22.92 16.42
CA ILE A 116 16.89 -23.45 17.33
C ILE A 116 16.86 -24.96 17.12
N GLN A 117 17.55 -25.70 17.99
CA GLN A 117 17.20 -27.09 18.26
C GLN A 117 15.86 -27.11 19.00
N ARG A 118 14.87 -27.84 18.48
CA ARG A 118 13.94 -28.64 19.31
C ARG A 118 13.10 -29.62 18.50
N ALA A 119 12.83 -30.72 19.19
CA ALA A 119 12.29 -31.98 18.74
C ALA A 119 10.80 -31.97 18.37
N GLY A 120 10.47 -32.76 17.34
CA GLY A 120 9.35 -33.70 17.25
C GLY A 120 7.95 -33.30 17.73
N LYS A 121 7.03 -33.18 16.77
CA LYS A 121 5.80 -34.02 16.71
C LYS A 121 5.06 -33.79 15.39
N ALA A 122 4.62 -34.88 14.78
CA ALA A 122 3.89 -34.92 13.52
C ALA A 122 2.56 -34.16 13.61
N ALA A 123 2.32 -33.26 12.65
CA ALA A 123 1.05 -32.59 12.46
C ALA A 123 0.69 -32.57 10.97
N THR A 124 -0.49 -33.11 10.68
CA THR A 124 -1.15 -33.29 9.39
C THR A 124 -1.05 -32.05 8.50
N ALA A 125 -0.57 -32.26 7.28
CA ALA A 125 -0.41 -31.22 6.27
C ALA A 125 -1.77 -30.72 5.77
N VAL A 126 -2.21 -29.56 6.26
CA VAL A 126 -3.22 -28.75 5.58
C VAL A 126 -2.47 -27.85 4.61
N THR A 127 -2.48 -28.21 3.33
CA THR A 127 -1.93 -27.41 2.24
C THR A 127 -2.83 -26.20 2.02
N LEU A 128 -2.65 -25.15 2.82
CA LEU A 128 -3.12 -23.81 2.46
C LEU A 128 -2.35 -23.38 1.22
N ARG A 129 -3.02 -23.38 0.06
CA ARG A 129 -2.56 -22.80 -1.21
C ARG A 129 -2.18 -21.34 -0.97
N ARG A 130 -0.94 -21.08 -0.57
CA ARG A 130 -0.29 -19.78 -0.74
C ARG A 130 -0.32 -19.48 -2.23
N SER A 131 -0.96 -18.38 -2.64
CA SER A 131 -0.93 -17.94 -4.04
C SER A 131 0.55 -17.72 -4.44
N PRO A 132 1.16 -18.55 -5.32
CA PRO A 132 2.61 -18.69 -5.37
C PRO A 132 3.39 -17.56 -6.04
N GLN A 133 2.74 -16.55 -6.64
CA GLN A 133 3.38 -15.87 -7.77
C GLN A 133 3.92 -14.45 -7.56
N THR A 134 3.65 -13.76 -6.44
CA THR A 134 4.16 -12.38 -6.29
C THR A 134 5.54 -12.28 -5.63
N SER A 135 6.14 -13.38 -5.20
CA SER A 135 7.25 -13.32 -4.25
C SER A 135 8.58 -12.83 -4.83
N ARG A 136 8.82 -12.81 -6.15
CA ARG A 136 10.05 -12.23 -6.75
C ARG A 136 9.88 -11.77 -8.21
N VAL A 137 8.93 -10.88 -8.48
CA VAL A 137 8.91 -10.22 -9.80
C VAL A 137 10.11 -9.29 -9.90
N LYS A 138 11.08 -9.61 -10.77
CA LYS A 138 12.19 -8.72 -11.07
C LYS A 138 11.67 -7.51 -11.83
N LEU A 139 11.98 -6.32 -11.33
CA LEU A 139 11.63 -5.07 -11.98
C LEU A 139 12.87 -4.45 -12.64
N LYS A 140 12.70 -3.85 -13.81
CA LYS A 140 13.67 -2.97 -14.48
C LYS A 140 13.16 -1.54 -14.40
N ARG A 141 14.08 -0.59 -14.20
CA ARG A 141 13.75 0.84 -14.30
C ARG A 141 13.66 1.23 -15.77
N TYR A 142 12.62 1.96 -16.12
CA TYR A 142 12.47 2.64 -17.39
C TYR A 142 12.43 4.14 -17.14
N VAL A 143 13.10 4.91 -17.99
CA VAL A 143 13.15 6.36 -17.95
C VAL A 143 12.40 6.88 -19.17
N ASP A 144 11.48 7.82 -18.93
CA ASP A 144 10.78 8.55 -20.00
C ASP A 144 11.81 9.11 -20.99
N PRO A 145 11.64 8.97 -22.32
CA PRO A 145 12.61 9.46 -23.31
C PRO A 145 12.92 10.95 -23.16
N ASP A 146 11.94 11.72 -22.72
CA ASP A 146 12.08 13.16 -22.47
C ASP A 146 12.66 13.49 -21.07
N GLY A 147 12.93 12.48 -20.24
CA GLY A 147 13.57 12.62 -18.93
C GLY A 147 12.69 13.16 -17.79
N PHE A 148 11.38 13.31 -17.99
CA PHE A 148 10.50 13.88 -16.96
C PHE A 148 10.19 12.92 -15.79
N GLY A 149 10.45 11.63 -15.96
CA GLY A 149 10.28 10.68 -14.89
C GLY A 149 10.80 9.28 -15.19
N SER A 150 10.77 8.44 -14.17
CA SER A 150 11.10 7.02 -14.27
C SER A 150 10.17 6.18 -13.42
N PHE A 151 10.04 4.91 -13.78
CA PHE A 151 9.19 3.93 -13.12
C PHE A 151 9.81 2.55 -13.31
N CYS A 152 9.40 1.60 -12.49
CA CYS A 152 9.84 0.23 -12.55
C CYS A 152 8.73 -0.64 -13.16
N VAL A 153 9.10 -1.47 -14.12
CA VAL A 153 8.21 -2.46 -14.77
C VAL A 153 8.79 -3.86 -14.63
N PRO A 154 7.98 -4.92 -14.68
CA PRO A 154 8.50 -6.27 -14.78
C PRO A 154 9.42 -6.46 -15.99
N VAL A 155 10.50 -7.23 -15.80
CA VAL A 155 11.50 -7.43 -16.86
C VAL A 155 10.92 -8.05 -18.14
N HIS A 156 9.92 -8.93 -18.00
CA HIS A 156 9.27 -9.65 -19.09
C HIS A 156 8.19 -8.83 -19.83
N TRP A 157 7.80 -7.67 -19.28
CA TRP A 157 6.83 -6.80 -19.95
C TRP A 157 7.44 -6.13 -21.16
N ARG A 158 6.62 -6.01 -22.21
CA ARG A 158 6.96 -5.40 -23.50
C ARG A 158 6.39 -4.00 -23.57
N SER A 159 7.06 -3.13 -24.34
CA SER A 159 6.50 -1.83 -24.70
C SER A 159 5.33 -2.04 -25.66
N LEU A 160 4.22 -1.36 -25.41
CA LEU A 160 2.98 -1.44 -26.21
C LEU A 160 2.45 -0.02 -26.47
N PRO A 161 3.18 0.83 -27.23
CA PRO A 161 2.79 2.23 -27.46
C PRO A 161 1.40 2.38 -28.10
N GLN A 162 0.93 1.36 -28.82
CA GLN A 162 -0.39 1.31 -29.42
C GLN A 162 -1.55 1.23 -28.40
N LEU A 163 -1.28 0.98 -27.10
CA LEU A 163 -2.33 0.97 -26.08
C LEU A 163 -3.00 2.33 -25.93
N ASN A 164 -2.22 3.42 -26.05
CA ASN A 164 -2.75 4.77 -25.97
C ASN A 164 -1.75 5.76 -26.60
N PRO A 165 -2.10 6.48 -27.68
CA PRO A 165 -1.19 7.40 -28.36
C PRO A 165 -0.75 8.60 -27.51
N ASN A 166 -1.49 8.92 -26.44
CA ASN A 166 -1.17 10.00 -25.51
C ASN A 166 -0.37 9.53 -24.29
N ALA A 167 -0.09 8.22 -24.17
CA ALA A 167 0.73 7.72 -23.09
C ALA A 167 2.20 8.00 -23.36
N CYS A 168 2.89 8.63 -22.41
CA CYS A 168 4.35 8.71 -22.48
C CYS A 168 4.99 7.33 -22.26
N LEU A 169 4.27 6.43 -21.59
CA LEU A 169 4.75 5.10 -21.21
C LEU A 169 3.61 4.11 -21.38
N ALA A 170 3.84 3.00 -22.09
CA ALA A 170 2.84 1.96 -22.28
C ALA A 170 3.50 0.60 -22.33
N PHE A 171 3.09 -0.29 -21.43
CA PHE A 171 3.66 -1.62 -21.26
C PHE A 171 2.56 -2.65 -21.03
N GLY A 172 2.88 -3.90 -21.33
CA GLY A 172 2.05 -5.00 -20.89
C GLY A 172 2.69 -6.36 -21.07
N ASP A 173 1.98 -7.33 -20.53
CA ASP A 173 2.16 -8.75 -20.77
C ASP A 173 0.86 -9.29 -21.34
N CYS A 174 0.88 -9.58 -22.64
CA CYS A 174 -0.29 -10.08 -23.34
C CYS A 174 -0.66 -11.51 -22.94
N GLU A 175 0.28 -12.30 -22.42
CA GLU A 175 0.00 -13.68 -21.98
C GLU A 175 -0.85 -13.68 -20.71
N THR A 176 -0.57 -12.75 -19.80
CA THR A 176 -1.31 -12.60 -18.53
C THR A 176 -2.38 -11.51 -18.56
N GLU A 177 -2.62 -10.87 -19.71
CA GLU A 177 -3.55 -9.74 -19.87
C GLU A 177 -3.34 -8.65 -18.80
N LEU A 178 -2.07 -8.29 -18.54
CA LEU A 178 -1.69 -7.22 -17.62
C LEU A 178 -1.16 -6.04 -18.42
N TYR A 179 -1.73 -4.86 -18.18
CA TYR A 179 -1.36 -3.65 -18.91
C TYR A 179 -1.09 -2.49 -17.97
N TRP A 180 -0.24 -1.56 -18.40
CA TRP A 180 0.06 -0.33 -17.70
C TRP A 180 0.35 0.79 -18.68
N ILE A 181 -0.28 1.93 -18.48
CA ILE A 181 0.08 3.17 -19.17
C ILE A 181 0.34 4.27 -18.16
N ALA A 182 1.13 5.27 -18.54
CA ALA A 182 1.21 6.55 -17.87
C ALA A 182 1.02 7.68 -18.87
N ILE A 183 0.20 8.65 -18.51
CA ILE A 183 -0.12 9.84 -19.30
C ILE A 183 0.42 11.05 -18.54
N ARG A 184 1.18 11.88 -19.26
CA ARG A 184 1.72 13.14 -18.75
C ARG A 184 0.77 14.28 -19.11
N GLN A 185 0.38 15.08 -18.14
CA GLN A 185 -0.43 16.29 -18.35
C GLN A 185 0.28 17.52 -17.80
N SER A 186 0.18 18.64 -18.52
CA SER A 186 0.77 19.91 -18.12
C SER A 186 -0.09 20.57 -17.03
N LYS A 187 0.51 21.05 -15.93
CA LYS A 187 -0.25 21.79 -14.90
C LYS A 187 -0.94 23.05 -15.45
N PRO A 188 -0.28 23.88 -16.29
CA PRO A 188 -0.95 24.99 -16.96
C PRO A 188 -2.21 24.64 -17.74
N SER A 189 -2.29 23.46 -18.39
CA SER A 189 -3.48 23.07 -19.15
C SER A 189 -4.65 22.60 -18.28
N VAL A 190 -4.37 22.22 -17.04
CA VAL A 190 -5.36 21.78 -16.05
C VAL A 190 -5.82 22.94 -15.15
N GLY A 191 -4.96 23.96 -15.01
CA GLY A 191 -5.10 25.06 -14.05
C GLY A 191 -3.99 25.00 -13.02
N VAL A 192 -3.19 26.07 -12.92
CA VAL A 192 -1.92 26.11 -12.15
C VAL A 192 -2.12 25.81 -10.65
N LEU A 193 -3.33 26.02 -10.12
CA LEU A 193 -3.63 25.94 -8.69
C LEU A 193 -4.48 24.73 -8.27
N VAL A 194 -4.70 23.76 -9.17
CA VAL A 194 -5.50 22.58 -8.80
C VAL A 194 -4.72 21.70 -7.83
N PRO A 195 -5.19 21.49 -6.58
CA PRO A 195 -4.54 20.58 -5.63
C PRO A 195 -4.55 19.14 -6.15
N LEU A 196 -3.48 18.38 -5.89
CA LEU A 196 -3.36 16.98 -6.31
C LEU A 196 -4.60 16.13 -5.98
N LYS A 197 -5.20 16.33 -4.81
CA LYS A 197 -6.42 15.60 -4.42
C LYS A 197 -7.60 15.89 -5.35
N GLN A 198 -7.88 17.16 -5.63
CA GLN A 198 -8.98 17.54 -6.53
C GLN A 198 -8.73 17.03 -7.94
N TYR A 199 -7.47 17.13 -8.41
CA TYR A 199 -7.09 16.59 -9.70
C TYR A 199 -7.25 15.06 -9.77
N ALA A 200 -6.84 14.33 -8.72
CA ALA A 200 -7.01 12.89 -8.66
C ALA A 200 -8.49 12.46 -8.61
N GLU A 201 -9.34 13.22 -7.91
CA GLU A 201 -10.79 13.02 -7.90
C GLU A 201 -11.38 13.21 -9.30
N ALA A 202 -11.00 14.28 -10.00
CA ALA A 202 -11.43 14.54 -11.38
C ALA A 202 -10.97 13.44 -12.35
N VAL A 203 -9.73 12.97 -12.22
CA VAL A 203 -9.20 11.83 -13.00
C VAL A 203 -10.00 10.56 -12.74
N CYS A 204 -10.31 10.26 -11.48
CA CYS A 204 -11.10 9.08 -11.13
C CYS A 204 -12.53 9.18 -11.66
N GLU A 205 -13.15 10.37 -11.61
CA GLU A 205 -14.48 10.59 -12.16
C GLU A 205 -14.50 10.40 -13.68
N ALA A 206 -13.55 11.02 -14.39
CA ALA A 206 -13.40 10.85 -15.83
C ALA A 206 -13.19 9.37 -16.22
N ALA A 207 -12.39 8.64 -15.45
CA ALA A 207 -12.10 7.23 -15.72
C ALA A 207 -13.33 6.32 -15.56
N LYS A 208 -14.35 6.69 -14.77
CA LYS A 208 -15.59 5.90 -14.67
C LYS A 208 -16.29 5.76 -16.02
N HIS A 209 -16.15 6.75 -16.91
CA HIS A 209 -16.77 6.71 -18.24
C HIS A 209 -16.07 5.77 -19.23
N TRP A 210 -14.93 5.17 -18.86
CA TRP A 210 -14.23 4.21 -19.71
C TRP A 210 -14.82 2.80 -19.65
N VAL A 211 -15.66 2.54 -18.65
CA VAL A 211 -16.21 1.22 -18.36
C VAL A 211 -17.70 1.33 -18.05
N ASP A 212 -18.45 0.31 -18.43
CA ASP A 212 -19.85 0.21 -18.05
C ASP A 212 -19.95 -0.05 -16.55
N SER A 213 -20.89 0.64 -15.89
CA SER A 213 -21.12 0.54 -14.44
C SER A 213 -19.88 0.83 -13.59
N GLY A 214 -19.04 1.79 -14.02
CA GLY A 214 -17.81 2.19 -13.34
C GLY A 214 -18.00 2.58 -11.88
N ARG A 215 -17.25 1.94 -10.98
CA ARG A 215 -17.25 2.23 -9.53
C ARG A 215 -15.84 2.39 -9.00
N ILE A 216 -15.59 3.50 -8.31
CA ILE A 216 -14.36 3.70 -7.55
C ILE A 216 -14.48 2.95 -6.22
N GLN A 217 -13.52 2.07 -5.96
CA GLN A 217 -13.41 1.29 -4.74
C GLN A 217 -12.24 1.78 -3.88
N GLY A 218 -12.50 1.93 -2.58
CA GLY A 218 -11.50 2.36 -1.61
C GLY A 218 -11.41 3.89 -1.48
N GLU A 219 -10.64 4.31 -0.49
CA GLU A 219 -10.32 5.72 -0.29
C GLU A 219 -9.10 6.10 -1.14
N ILE A 220 -9.08 7.34 -1.61
CA ILE A 220 -7.90 7.98 -2.17
C ILE A 220 -6.79 7.97 -1.11
N GLN A 221 -5.75 7.18 -1.35
CA GLN A 221 -4.62 7.05 -0.41
C GLN A 221 -3.49 7.97 -0.82
N ILE A 222 -3.14 8.91 0.06
CA ILE A 222 -1.92 9.72 -0.07
C ILE A 222 -0.72 8.84 0.29
N VAL A 223 0.26 8.74 -0.61
CA VAL A 223 1.49 7.98 -0.36
C VAL A 223 2.50 8.87 0.36
N GLU A 224 2.81 8.60 1.63
CA GLU A 224 3.71 9.45 2.42
C GLU A 224 5.09 9.63 1.78
N GLY A 225 5.59 10.86 1.78
CA GLY A 225 6.85 11.25 1.16
C GLY A 225 6.78 11.34 -0.38
N LYS A 226 5.61 11.10 -0.98
CA LYS A 226 5.38 11.27 -2.42
C LYS A 226 4.11 12.07 -2.63
N SER A 227 4.12 12.98 -3.59
CA SER A 227 2.89 13.63 -4.02
C SER A 227 2.12 12.67 -4.93
N ALA A 228 1.52 11.62 -4.34
CA ALA A 228 0.83 10.57 -5.07
C ALA A 228 -0.48 10.12 -4.41
N ILE A 229 -1.49 9.82 -5.25
CA ILE A 229 -2.82 9.31 -4.85
C ILE A 229 -3.15 8.05 -5.64
N HIS A 230 -3.57 6.99 -4.96
CA HIS A 230 -4.01 5.75 -5.60
C HIS A 230 -5.51 5.48 -5.39
N ALA A 231 -6.16 4.93 -6.40
CA ALA A 231 -7.55 4.48 -6.38
C ALA A 231 -7.73 3.18 -7.18
N ARG A 232 -8.84 2.48 -6.95
CA ARG A 232 -9.25 1.32 -7.77
C ARG A 232 -10.55 1.65 -8.49
N LEU A 233 -10.62 1.38 -9.79
CA LEU A 233 -11.87 1.42 -10.57
C LEU A 233 -12.24 0.00 -10.97
N THR A 234 -13.51 -0.36 -10.87
CA THR A 234 -14.07 -1.62 -11.38
C THR A 234 -15.23 -1.33 -12.32
N GLY A 235 -15.38 -2.12 -13.37
CA GLY A 235 -16.52 -2.02 -14.30
C GLY A 235 -16.42 -3.08 -15.38
N ARG A 236 -17.16 -2.89 -16.48
CA ARG A 236 -17.17 -3.81 -17.62
C ARG A 236 -16.69 -3.13 -18.90
N VAL A 237 -15.99 -3.88 -19.73
CA VAL A 237 -15.66 -3.49 -21.11
C VAL A 237 -16.11 -4.64 -22.01
N GLY A 238 -17.21 -4.42 -22.72
CA GLY A 238 -17.91 -5.50 -23.42
C GLY A 238 -18.39 -6.58 -22.45
N ASP A 239 -17.98 -7.82 -22.67
CA ASP A 239 -18.33 -8.96 -21.83
C ASP A 239 -17.36 -9.20 -20.65
N LYS A 240 -16.24 -8.47 -20.58
CA LYS A 240 -15.20 -8.68 -19.56
C LYS A 240 -15.38 -7.75 -18.35
N ASP A 241 -15.33 -8.33 -17.15
CA ASP A 241 -15.18 -7.59 -15.89
C ASP A 241 -13.72 -7.17 -15.69
N VAL A 242 -13.48 -5.87 -15.61
CA VAL A 242 -12.14 -5.30 -15.53
C VAL A 242 -11.93 -4.50 -14.24
N SER A 243 -10.69 -4.47 -13.79
CA SER A 243 -10.25 -3.69 -12.64
C SER A 243 -9.03 -2.86 -13.01
N TYR A 244 -9.09 -1.56 -12.74
CA TYR A 244 -8.00 -0.61 -12.92
C TYR A 244 -7.42 -0.21 -11.56
N HIS A 245 -6.10 -0.10 -11.51
CA HIS A 245 -5.33 0.63 -10.51
C HIS A 245 -5.00 2.01 -11.10
N ILE A 246 -5.53 3.06 -10.49
CA ILE A 246 -5.28 4.45 -10.89
C ILE A 246 -4.25 5.02 -9.93
N GLY A 247 -3.15 5.58 -10.44
CA GLY A 247 -2.15 6.31 -9.65
C GLY A 247 -1.93 7.69 -10.23
N VAL A 248 -2.08 8.74 -9.43
CA VAL A 248 -1.85 10.12 -9.84
C VAL A 248 -0.66 10.67 -9.08
N HIS A 249 0.36 11.15 -9.79
CA HIS A 249 1.57 11.71 -9.22
C HIS A 249 1.72 13.18 -9.63
N GLU A 250 2.14 14.01 -8.70
CA GLU A 250 2.43 15.42 -8.94
C GLU A 250 3.93 15.65 -9.07
N ALA A 251 4.33 16.29 -10.16
CA ALA A 251 5.66 16.83 -10.39
C ALA A 251 5.62 18.36 -10.39
N LYS A 252 6.77 19.01 -10.56
CA LYS A 252 6.86 20.48 -10.56
C LYS A 252 5.96 21.13 -11.61
N LYS A 253 6.02 20.63 -12.86
CA LYS A 253 5.30 21.20 -14.02
C LYS A 253 4.18 20.32 -14.57
N HIS A 254 4.07 19.09 -14.09
CA HIS A 254 3.18 18.08 -14.67
C HIS A 254 2.42 17.30 -13.60
N PHE A 255 1.30 16.73 -14.02
CA PHE A 255 0.72 15.56 -13.39
C PHE A 255 1.00 14.32 -14.24
N PHE A 256 1.18 13.19 -13.57
CA PHE A 256 1.30 11.88 -14.21
C PHE A 256 0.17 10.99 -13.74
N CYS A 257 -0.69 10.57 -14.67
CA CYS A 257 -1.78 9.65 -14.42
C CYS A 257 -1.40 8.28 -14.96
N SER A 258 -1.25 7.32 -14.06
CA SER A 258 -0.95 5.93 -14.39
C SER A 258 -2.18 5.06 -14.23
N TYR A 259 -2.36 4.13 -15.16
CA TYR A 259 -3.47 3.20 -15.19
C TYR A 259 -2.91 1.81 -15.44
N GLY A 260 -3.03 0.94 -14.45
CA GLY A 260 -2.76 -0.48 -14.58
C GLY A 260 -4.06 -1.26 -14.63
N TRP A 261 -4.25 -2.20 -15.54
CA TRP A 261 -5.51 -2.95 -15.60
C TRP A 261 -5.33 -4.40 -16.02
N THR A 262 -6.33 -5.18 -15.65
CA THR A 262 -6.52 -6.59 -15.98
C THR A 262 -7.97 -7.00 -15.66
N THR A 263 -8.33 -8.25 -15.87
CA THR A 263 -9.63 -8.80 -15.46
C THR A 263 -9.78 -8.80 -13.93
N THR A 264 -11.00 -8.68 -13.43
CA THR A 264 -11.26 -8.48 -11.99
C THR A 264 -10.78 -9.65 -11.12
N ASP A 265 -10.83 -10.88 -11.64
CA ASP A 265 -10.33 -12.09 -10.98
C ASP A 265 -8.79 -12.08 -10.86
N GLN A 266 -8.08 -11.62 -11.90
CA GLN A 266 -6.63 -11.50 -11.90
C GLN A 266 -6.14 -10.32 -11.04
N PHE A 267 -6.91 -9.25 -10.96
CA PHE A 267 -6.49 -8.04 -10.25
C PHE A 267 -6.11 -8.31 -8.79
N SER A 268 -6.86 -9.17 -8.09
CA SER A 268 -6.56 -9.51 -6.70
C SER A 268 -5.18 -10.17 -6.54
N ARG A 269 -4.75 -10.96 -7.53
CA ARG A 269 -3.44 -11.63 -7.57
C ARG A 269 -2.32 -10.63 -7.85
N TYR A 270 -2.54 -9.66 -8.74
CA TYR A 270 -1.52 -8.71 -9.19
C TYR A 270 -1.62 -7.32 -8.56
N ARG A 271 -2.54 -7.10 -7.62
CA ARG A 271 -2.73 -5.81 -6.94
C ARG A 271 -1.42 -5.26 -6.35
N LEU A 272 -0.65 -6.12 -5.70
CA LEU A 272 0.64 -5.71 -5.12
C LEU A 272 1.67 -5.31 -6.17
N LEU A 273 1.64 -5.94 -7.35
CA LEU A 273 2.50 -5.58 -8.47
C LEU A 273 2.12 -4.19 -9.01
N PHE A 274 0.83 -3.95 -9.29
CA PHE A 274 0.37 -2.62 -9.73
C PHE A 274 0.71 -1.52 -8.73
N SER A 275 0.50 -1.79 -7.43
CA SER A 275 0.88 -0.84 -6.39
C SER A 275 2.40 -0.63 -6.31
N ALA A 276 3.22 -1.66 -6.52
CA ALA A 276 4.67 -1.53 -6.57
C ALA A 276 5.12 -0.69 -7.77
N MET A 277 4.49 -0.87 -8.94
CA MET A 277 4.76 -0.10 -10.15
C MET A 277 4.38 1.38 -9.97
N ALA A 278 3.16 1.70 -9.51
CA ALA A 278 2.79 3.09 -9.19
C ALA A 278 3.75 3.72 -8.17
N ASN A 279 4.02 3.00 -7.07
CA ASN A 279 4.92 3.52 -6.03
C ASN A 279 6.37 3.64 -6.49
N SER A 280 6.78 3.03 -7.60
CA SER A 280 8.13 3.19 -8.13
C SER A 280 8.34 4.48 -8.92
N PHE A 281 7.24 5.20 -9.23
CA PHE A 281 7.32 6.44 -9.98
C PHE A 281 8.18 7.47 -9.22
N SER A 282 9.02 8.15 -10.00
CA SER A 282 9.86 9.26 -9.59
C SER A 282 9.87 10.28 -10.73
N ALA A 283 9.39 11.49 -10.46
CA ALA A 283 9.52 12.61 -11.37
C ALA A 283 10.83 13.36 -11.10
N SER A 284 11.36 13.98 -12.14
CA SER A 284 12.50 14.91 -12.08
C SER A 284 12.04 16.35 -11.83
#